data_AF-A0A8X6SM24-F1
#
_entry.id   AF-A0A8X6SM24-F1
#
_cell.length_a   1.000
_cell.length_b   1.000
_cell.length_c   1.000
_cell.angle_alpha   90.00
_cell.angle_beta   90.00
_cell.angle_gamma   90.00
#
_symmetry.space_group_name_H-M   'P 1'
#
loop_
_entity.id
_entity.type
_entity.pdbx_description
1 polymer ?
#
loop_
_entity_poly.entity_id
_entity_poly.type
_entity_poly.pdbx_seq_one_letter_code
_entity_poly.pdbx_strand_id
1 'polypeptide(L)'
;MPKREGPYLILTLRSPVTYEIADPANQEAKFQALGTFDVSALKDYQEHETERNKGFVAPLKKRGRPKKKLSLGFEPKRQRNRRGSL
;
A
#
# COMPACT_ATOMS: atom_id res chain seq x y z
N MET A 1 23.74 21.83 2.19
CA MET A 1 22.41 21.45 1.67
C MET A 1 21.40 21.61 2.79
N PRO A 2 20.29 22.35 2.70
CA PRO A 2 19.24 22.23 3.71
C PRO A 2 18.39 21.03 3.28
N LYS A 3 18.80 19.84 3.71
CA LYS A 3 18.03 18.62 3.49
C LYS A 3 17.80 17.94 4.82
N ARG A 4 16.58 18.10 5.34
CA ARG A 4 15.82 17.02 5.96
C ARG A 4 14.34 17.32 5.75
N GLU A 5 13.50 16.49 5.14
CA GLU A 5 13.54 15.04 4.77
C GLU A 5 13.27 14.04 5.91
N GLY A 6 12.13 14.16 6.60
CA GLY A 6 11.63 13.08 7.46
C GLY A 6 10.49 13.51 8.38
N PRO A 7 9.79 12.56 9.02
CA PRO A 7 8.89 12.88 10.13
C PRO A 7 9.64 13.57 11.26
N TYR A 8 8.98 14.55 11.88
CA TYR A 8 9.46 15.21 13.09
C TYR A 8 8.64 14.76 14.30
N LEU A 9 9.26 14.83 15.48
CA LEU A 9 8.55 14.63 16.75
C LEU A 9 8.23 15.99 17.36
N ILE A 10 6.98 16.19 17.77
CA ILE A 10 6.58 17.35 18.56
C ILE A 10 7.00 17.08 20.01
N LEU A 11 7.85 17.93 20.56
CA LEU A 11 8.28 17.87 21.95
C LEU A 11 7.34 18.63 22.86
N THR A 12 7.09 19.90 22.54
CA THR A 12 6.27 20.80 23.36
C THR A 12 5.45 21.76 22.50
N LEU A 13 4.31 22.17 23.03
CA LEU A 13 3.51 23.28 22.53
C LEU A 13 4.04 24.58 23.13
N ARG A 14 4.60 25.48 22.32
CA ARG A 14 5.09 26.79 22.78
C ARG A 14 4.01 27.86 22.71
N SER A 15 3.14 27.77 21.72
CA SER A 15 1.95 28.61 21.58
C SER A 15 0.83 27.79 20.92
N PRO A 16 -0.40 28.33 20.80
CA PRO A 16 -1.49 27.64 20.11
C PRO A 16 -1.16 27.23 18.68
N VAL A 17 -0.20 27.90 18.03
CA VAL A 17 0.18 27.68 16.63
C VAL A 17 1.66 27.36 16.44
N THR A 18 2.44 27.20 17.53
CA THR A 18 3.86 26.89 17.41
C THR A 18 4.29 25.71 18.28
N TYR A 19 5.11 24.86 17.68
CA TYR A 19 5.62 23.62 18.26
C TYR A 19 7.14 23.65 18.31
N GLU A 20 7.71 23.15 19.40
CA GLU A 20 9.10 22.69 19.39
C GLU A 20 9.17 21.29 18.82
N ILE A 21 10.02 21.12 17.81
CA ILE A 21 10.18 19.84 17.12
C ILE A 21 11.59 19.29 17.31
N ALA A 22 11.71 17.97 17.29
CA ALA A 22 12.99 17.26 17.32
C ALA A 22 13.08 16.19 16.22
N ASP A 23 14.31 15.78 15.96
CA ASP A 23 14.62 14.75 14.98
C ASP A 23 14.50 13.35 15.61
N PRO A 24 13.61 12.47 15.14
CA PRO A 24 13.53 11.09 15.64
C PRO A 24 14.74 10.23 15.28
N ALA A 25 15.50 10.60 14.25
CA ALA A 25 16.58 9.74 13.73
C ALA A 25 17.83 9.75 14.62
N ASN A 26 18.00 10.77 15.47
CA ASN A 26 19.12 10.84 16.39
C ASN A 26 18.63 10.55 17.82
N GLN A 27 18.95 9.36 18.34
CA GLN A 27 18.47 8.91 19.65
C GLN A 27 18.94 9.80 20.81
N GLU A 28 20.13 10.38 20.71
CA GLU A 28 20.69 11.29 21.73
C GLU A 28 20.06 12.68 21.65
N ALA A 29 19.74 13.15 20.44
CA ALA A 29 19.10 14.45 20.20
C ALA A 29 17.57 14.37 20.14
N LYS A 30 16.96 13.23 20.47
CA LYS A 30 15.50 13.03 20.43
C LYS A 30 14.76 14.01 21.35
N PHE A 31 15.42 14.47 22.42
CA PHE A 31 14.89 15.47 23.35
C PHE A 31 15.47 16.87 23.13
N GLN A 32 16.41 17.02 22.18
CA GLN A 32 16.97 18.31 21.83
C GLN A 32 16.13 18.92 20.72
N ALA A 33 15.48 20.04 21.01
CA ALA A 33 14.68 20.75 20.02
C ALA A 33 15.57 21.25 18.87
N LEU A 34 15.19 20.93 17.64
CA LEU A 34 15.75 21.51 16.41
C LEU A 34 15.40 22.99 16.30
N GLY A 35 14.25 23.37 16.86
CA GLY A 35 13.75 24.74 16.86
C GLY A 35 12.25 24.78 17.10
N THR A 36 11.70 26.00 17.04
CA THR A 36 10.27 26.26 17.11
C THR A 36 9.73 26.56 15.72
N PHE A 37 8.63 25.90 15.34
CA PHE A 37 8.00 26.03 14.03
C PHE A 37 6.52 26.34 14.16
N ASP A 38 5.98 27.12 13.22
CA ASP A 38 4.55 27.37 13.07
C ASP A 38 3.86 26.17 12.39
N VAL A 39 2.62 25.87 12.77
CA VAL A 39 1.80 24.81 12.14
C VAL A 39 1.75 24.96 10.62
N SER A 40 1.68 26.20 10.12
CA SER A 40 1.62 26.51 8.69
C SER A 40 2.86 26.06 7.90
N ALA A 41 4.00 25.91 8.58
CA ALA A 41 5.24 25.42 7.98
C ALA A 41 5.37 23.88 8.05
N LEU A 42 4.48 23.20 8.79
CA LEU A 42 4.49 21.76 8.98
C LEU A 42 3.47 21.08 8.06
N LYS A 43 3.71 19.80 7.78
CA LYS A 43 2.77 18.91 7.10
C LYS A 43 2.46 17.74 8.01
N ASP A 44 1.20 17.36 8.06
CA ASP A 44 0.77 16.17 8.80
C ASP A 44 1.51 14.94 8.29
N TYR A 45 2.03 14.16 9.23
CA TYR A 45 2.67 12.90 8.90
C TYR A 45 1.59 11.86 8.56
N GLN A 46 1.41 11.56 7.28
CA GLN A 46 0.61 10.42 6.84
C GLN A 46 1.50 9.18 6.72
N GLU A 47 1.45 8.30 7.71
CA GLU A 47 2.13 7.01 7.73
C GLU A 47 1.73 6.09 6.54
N HIS A 48 0.60 6.40 5.88
CA HIS A 48 -0.12 5.49 5.00
C HIS A 48 -0.11 5.81 3.49
N GLU A 49 0.58 6.84 2.98
CA GLU A 49 0.62 7.03 1.51
C GLU A 49 1.40 5.91 0.79
N THR A 50 2.38 5.30 1.47
CA THR A 50 3.11 4.12 0.97
C THR A 50 2.39 2.79 1.26
N GLU A 51 1.62 2.69 2.34
CA GLU A 51 0.84 1.47 2.66
C GLU A 51 -0.49 1.39 1.90
N ARG A 52 -1.20 2.50 1.70
CA ARG A 52 -2.45 2.52 0.90
C ARG A 52 -2.20 2.22 -0.57
N ASN A 53 -1.01 2.56 -1.08
CA ASN A 53 -0.59 2.25 -2.44
C ASN A 53 0.12 0.89 -2.58
N LYS A 54 0.32 0.14 -1.49
CA LYS A 54 0.62 -1.31 -1.55
C LYS A 54 -0.67 -2.08 -1.79
N GLY A 55 -1.28 -1.83 -2.94
CA GLY A 55 -2.26 -2.67 -3.60
C GLY A 55 -3.35 -3.24 -2.70
N PHE A 56 -4.50 -2.56 -2.68
CA PHE A 56 -5.74 -3.32 -2.86
C PHE A 56 -5.64 -4.01 -4.22
N VAL A 57 -4.91 -5.13 -4.28
CA VAL A 57 -4.96 -6.07 -5.38
C VAL A 57 -6.37 -6.62 -5.31
N ALA A 58 -7.29 -5.99 -6.04
CA ALA A 58 -8.62 -6.54 -6.24
C ALA A 58 -8.43 -8.00 -6.65
N PRO A 59 -9.10 -8.97 -6.00
CA PRO A 59 -8.88 -10.37 -6.30
C PRO A 59 -9.04 -10.56 -7.81
N LEU A 60 -7.99 -11.05 -8.46
CA LEU A 60 -7.99 -11.35 -9.89
C LEU A 60 -9.21 -12.22 -10.16
N LYS A 61 -10.24 -11.64 -10.81
CA LYS A 61 -11.41 -12.40 -11.24
C LYS A 61 -10.87 -13.52 -12.13
N LYS A 62 -10.91 -14.76 -11.65
CA LYS A 62 -10.58 -15.92 -12.48
C LYS A 62 -11.48 -15.81 -13.70
N ARG A 63 -10.89 -15.55 -14.88
CA ARG A 63 -11.60 -15.73 -16.14
C ARG A 63 -11.96 -17.22 -16.21
N GLY A 64 -13.17 -17.54 -15.77
CA GLY A 64 -13.71 -18.87 -15.94
C GLY A 64 -13.81 -19.17 -17.43
N ARG A 65 -13.51 -20.41 -17.81
CA ARG A 65 -13.82 -20.97 -19.13
C ARG A 65 -15.26 -20.56 -19.49
N PRO A 66 -15.54 -20.08 -20.72
CA PRO A 66 -16.90 -19.72 -21.10
C PRO A 66 -17.83 -20.87 -20.76
N LYS A 67 -18.94 -20.57 -20.07
CA LYS A 67 -19.97 -21.57 -19.79
C LYS A 67 -20.33 -22.18 -21.14
N LYS A 68 -20.08 -23.48 -21.33
CA LYS A 68 -20.54 -24.19 -22.52
C LYS A 68 -22.03 -23.94 -22.59
N LYS A 69 -22.50 -23.24 -23.64
CA LYS A 69 -23.92 -23.28 -23.98
C LYS A 69 -24.21 -24.76 -24.21
N LEU A 70 -25.11 -25.35 -23.41
CA LEU A 70 -25.77 -26.59 -23.78
C LEU A 70 -26.57 -26.25 -25.05
N SER A 71 -25.94 -26.36 -26.21
CA SER A 71 -26.68 -26.51 -27.44
C SER A 71 -27.38 -27.86 -27.32
N LEU A 72 -28.68 -27.83 -27.08
CA LEU A 72 -29.57 -28.93 -27.44
C LEU A 72 -29.22 -29.31 -28.88
N GLY A 73 -28.48 -30.42 -29.07
CA GLY A 73 -28.31 -31.03 -30.38
C GLY A 73 -26.92 -31.17 -30.99
N PHE A 74 -25.82 -31.32 -30.23
CA PHE A 74 -24.60 -31.93 -30.81
C PHE A 74 -23.94 -32.94 -29.86
N GLU A 75 -24.27 -34.21 -30.07
CA GLU A 75 -23.56 -35.38 -29.54
C GLU A 75 -22.07 -35.31 -29.93
N PRO A 76 -21.13 -35.22 -28.98
CA PRO A 76 -19.72 -35.40 -29.31
C PRO A 76 -19.51 -36.90 -29.52
N LYS A 77 -19.45 -37.36 -30.77
CA LYS A 77 -19.01 -38.71 -31.12
C LYS A 77 -17.59 -38.94 -30.54
N ARG A 78 -17.53 -39.49 -29.32
CA ARG A 78 -16.31 -40.04 -28.74
C ARG A 78 -16.00 -41.33 -29.48
N GLN A 79 -15.34 -41.21 -30.63
CA GLN A 79 -14.73 -42.35 -31.29
C GLN A 79 -13.50 -42.78 -30.48
N ARG A 80 -13.72 -43.71 -29.55
CA ARG A 80 -12.67 -44.32 -28.75
C ARG A 80 -12.04 -45.42 -29.59
N ASN A 81 -10.84 -45.16 -30.12
CA ASN A 81 -10.09 -46.14 -30.88
C ASN A 81 -9.76 -47.34 -29.98
N ARG A 82 -10.27 -48.52 -30.33
CA ARG A 82 -9.88 -49.80 -29.74
C ARG A 82 -8.96 -50.52 -30.71
N ARG A 83 -7.64 -50.33 -30.61
CA ARG A 83 -6.66 -51.24 -31.23
C ARG A 83 -5.42 -51.36 -30.35
N GLY A 84 -5.43 -52.41 -29.56
CA GLY A 84 -4.36 -52.94 -28.74
C GLY A 84 -4.85 -54.30 -28.27
N SER A 85 -4.65 -55.32 -29.10
CA SER A 85 -5.07 -56.70 -28.87
C SER A 85 -4.10 -57.62 -29.60
N LEU A 86 -3.34 -58.35 -28.79
CA LEU A 86 -2.42 -59.49 -29.04
C LEU A 86 -1.22 -59.22 -29.94
#